data_AF-A0A0M1J7Q4-F1
#
_entry.id   AF-A0A0M1J7Q4-F1
#
_cell.length_a   1.000
_cell.length_b   1.000
_cell.length_c   1.000
_cell.angle_alpha   90.00
_cell.angle_beta   90.00
_cell.angle_gamma   90.00
#
_symmetry.space_group_name_H-M   'P 1'
#
loop_
_entity.id
_entity.type
_entity.pdbx_description
1 polymer ?
#
loop_
_entity_poly.entity_id
_entity_poly.type
_entity_poly.pdbx_seq_one_letter_code
_entity_poly.pdbx_strand_id
1 'polypeptide(L)'
;MTKTNYNQLVLRAKPPSPPPWLHNKLADVDFFVNTSTRQCGISTRGLAKLCGVVPSTLRGVLKNAEKASRGVGGFRESELYNILKDREIFLKDVGGLSPILNGKEIRAILHDVCFDIANYYSSRGYKEAYETVGKMGRFGTEQFIMIQVGFIPRPESIMLDDIEYLIAKETVQVNKSRQEEVQFFTNPLTGECGIELQGLGYICGGVALKHVKTFLDAQPEPYLQANHPELIVKASVCTLVLEHFGYYHKPRKTLAQQWAKTLNPMVPNLHQKTNYQAPAVTDRESQLELQNEALKEENARLKQLLKEEEAKGNKKRHRMMGRVLQWKIPPSCYEVRLEEDTSHISQLLDGLILKRKPQQPLPANIELPDGLTLDAEINL
;
A
#
# COMPACT_ATOMS: atom_id res chain seq x y z
N MET A 1 -3.55 -51.15 33.06
CA MET A 1 -4.11 -51.26 31.69
C MET A 1 -5.53 -50.71 31.72
N THR A 2 -5.68 -49.45 31.35
CA THR A 2 -6.95 -48.71 31.36
C THR A 2 -7.16 -48.17 29.95
N LYS A 3 -8.15 -48.73 29.24
CA LYS A 3 -8.57 -48.26 27.92
C LYS A 3 -9.47 -47.05 28.11
N THR A 4 -8.97 -45.87 27.73
CA THR A 4 -9.79 -44.65 27.68
C THR A 4 -10.33 -44.50 26.26
N ASN A 5 -11.65 -44.71 26.12
CA ASN A 5 -12.41 -44.37 24.92
C ASN A 5 -12.43 -42.85 24.74
N TYR A 6 -11.74 -42.32 23.73
CA TYR A 6 -11.99 -40.98 23.25
C TYR A 6 -13.08 -41.03 22.18
N ASN A 7 -14.24 -40.50 22.55
CA ASN A 7 -15.36 -40.20 21.66
C ASN A 7 -14.88 -39.41 20.43
N GLN A 8 -14.82 -40.08 19.27
CA GLN A 8 -14.94 -39.43 17.98
C GLN A 8 -16.39 -38.95 17.86
N LEU A 9 -16.63 -37.64 18.05
CA LEU A 9 -17.80 -36.92 17.53
C LEU A 9 -17.68 -35.43 17.88
N VAL A 10 -16.86 -34.68 17.14
CA VAL A 10 -17.19 -33.31 16.72
C VAL A 10 -16.53 -33.07 15.37
N LEU A 11 -17.18 -33.55 14.31
CA LEU A 11 -17.03 -32.92 13.00
C LEU A 11 -17.56 -31.49 13.17
N ARG A 12 -16.65 -30.53 13.38
CA ARG A 12 -17.00 -29.11 13.29
C ARG A 12 -17.48 -28.88 11.86
N ALA A 13 -18.76 -28.54 11.71
CA ALA A 13 -19.26 -28.02 10.45
C ALA A 13 -18.33 -26.89 9.99
N LYS A 14 -17.89 -26.97 8.73
CA LYS A 14 -17.18 -25.89 8.05
C LYS A 14 -18.02 -24.61 8.27
N PRO A 15 -17.45 -23.48 8.71
CA PRO A 15 -18.22 -22.25 8.81
C PRO A 15 -18.90 -21.98 7.46
N PRO A 16 -20.14 -21.45 7.44
CA PRO A 16 -20.79 -21.11 6.18
C PRO A 16 -19.83 -20.24 5.39
N SER A 17 -19.63 -20.60 4.11
CA SER A 17 -18.88 -19.76 3.18
C SER A 17 -19.42 -18.34 3.31
N PRO A 18 -18.55 -17.31 3.45
CA PRO A 18 -19.02 -15.93 3.49
C PRO A 18 -19.93 -15.70 2.27
N PRO A 19 -21.03 -14.93 2.40
CA PRO A 19 -21.93 -14.69 1.29
C PRO A 19 -21.10 -14.22 0.08
N PRO A 20 -21.33 -14.78 -1.12
CA PRO A 20 -20.50 -14.46 -2.29
C PRO A 20 -20.57 -12.99 -2.69
N TRP A 21 -21.54 -12.25 -2.14
CA TRP A 21 -21.86 -10.88 -2.46
C TRP A 21 -21.40 -9.91 -1.38
N LEU A 22 -20.47 -9.02 -1.73
CA LEU A 22 -20.28 -7.77 -1.02
C LEU A 22 -21.33 -6.76 -1.46
N HIS A 23 -21.84 -5.99 -0.49
CA HIS A 23 -22.88 -5.00 -0.69
C HIS A 23 -22.52 -3.73 0.07
N ASN A 24 -22.79 -2.59 -0.54
CA ASN A 24 -22.84 -1.30 0.14
C ASN A 24 -23.97 -0.46 -0.43
N LYS A 25 -24.55 0.39 0.41
CA LYS A 25 -25.62 1.32 0.06
C LYS A 25 -25.12 2.75 0.27
N LEU A 26 -24.97 3.49 -0.83
CA LEU A 26 -24.53 4.90 -0.79
C LEU A 26 -25.56 5.78 -1.51
N ALA A 27 -26.02 6.84 -0.84
CA ALA A 27 -27.02 7.77 -1.38
C ALA A 27 -28.28 7.07 -1.96
N ASP A 28 -28.77 6.02 -1.30
CA ASP A 28 -29.86 5.14 -1.77
C ASP A 28 -29.61 4.38 -3.07
N VAL A 29 -28.36 4.17 -3.42
CA VAL A 29 -27.93 3.30 -4.51
C VAL A 29 -27.28 2.07 -3.90
N ASP A 30 -27.86 0.90 -4.14
CA ASP A 30 -27.28 -0.38 -3.74
C ASP A 30 -26.30 -0.87 -4.82
N PHE A 31 -25.07 -1.12 -4.40
CA PHE A 31 -23.96 -1.64 -5.19
C PHE A 31 -23.61 -3.06 -4.74
N PHE A 32 -23.22 -3.92 -5.68
CA PHE A 32 -22.94 -5.33 -5.43
C PHE A 32 -21.67 -5.77 -6.15
N VAL A 33 -20.85 -6.58 -5.48
CA VAL A 33 -19.68 -7.26 -6.07
C VAL A 33 -19.71 -8.73 -5.66
N ASN A 34 -19.52 -9.62 -6.63
CA ASN A 34 -19.22 -11.01 -6.36
C ASN A 34 -17.73 -11.13 -6.01
N THR A 35 -17.42 -11.55 -4.79
CA THR A 35 -16.02 -11.69 -4.33
C THR A 35 -15.23 -12.76 -5.08
N SER A 36 -15.92 -13.77 -5.62
CA SER A 36 -15.30 -14.92 -6.29
C SER A 36 -15.11 -14.67 -7.79
N THR A 37 -16.13 -14.15 -8.48
CA THR A 37 -16.05 -13.89 -9.92
C THR A 37 -15.58 -12.48 -10.27
N ARG A 38 -15.48 -11.58 -9.28
CA ARG A 38 -15.25 -10.13 -9.43
C ARG A 38 -16.32 -9.38 -10.22
N GLN A 39 -17.34 -10.06 -10.74
CA GLN A 39 -18.45 -9.40 -11.42
C GLN A 39 -19.18 -8.48 -10.45
N CYS A 40 -19.55 -7.30 -10.95
CA CYS A 40 -20.16 -6.27 -10.15
C CYS A 40 -21.34 -5.60 -10.86
N GLY A 41 -22.16 -4.91 -10.08
CA GLY A 41 -23.38 -4.33 -10.60
C GLY A 41 -24.08 -3.38 -9.65
N ILE A 42 -25.06 -2.68 -10.20
CA ILE A 42 -25.89 -1.69 -9.49
C ILE A 42 -27.33 -2.18 -9.48
N SER A 43 -28.03 -2.05 -8.35
CA SER A 43 -29.48 -2.33 -8.31
C SER A 43 -30.23 -1.54 -9.39
N THR A 44 -31.27 -2.15 -9.96
CA THR A 44 -32.11 -1.47 -10.97
C THR A 44 -32.66 -0.12 -10.46
N ARG A 45 -33.04 -0.04 -9.18
CA ARG A 45 -33.51 1.20 -8.56
C ARG A 45 -32.38 2.23 -8.43
N GLY A 46 -31.21 1.78 -7.98
CA GLY A 46 -30.03 2.63 -7.86
C GLY A 46 -29.56 3.20 -9.20
N LEU A 47 -29.50 2.37 -10.25
CA LEU A 47 -29.11 2.82 -11.59
C LEU A 47 -30.13 3.81 -12.17
N ALA A 48 -31.43 3.59 -11.96
CA ALA A 48 -32.45 4.54 -12.38
C ALA A 48 -32.26 5.91 -11.71
N LYS A 49 -31.92 5.93 -10.42
CA LYS A 49 -31.60 7.16 -9.67
C LYS A 49 -30.35 7.85 -10.25
N LEU A 50 -29.29 7.09 -10.52
CA LEU A 50 -28.06 7.61 -11.14
C LEU A 50 -28.30 8.17 -12.56
N CYS A 51 -29.29 7.65 -13.28
CA CYS A 51 -29.64 8.15 -14.62
C CYS A 51 -30.69 9.27 -14.61
N GLY A 52 -31.22 9.68 -13.45
CA GLY A 52 -32.29 10.68 -13.36
C GLY A 52 -33.63 10.21 -13.92
N VAL A 53 -33.91 8.90 -13.89
CA VAL A 53 -35.13 8.30 -14.46
C VAL A 53 -35.98 7.58 -13.43
N VAL A 54 -37.28 7.48 -13.70
CA VAL A 54 -38.20 6.74 -12.84
C VAL A 54 -37.86 5.24 -12.90
N PRO A 55 -37.76 4.52 -11.76
CA PRO A 55 -37.42 3.09 -11.74
C PRO A 55 -38.40 2.19 -12.51
N SER A 56 -39.64 2.62 -12.77
CA SER A 56 -40.60 1.88 -13.59
C SER A 56 -40.21 1.90 -15.08
N THR A 57 -39.71 3.04 -15.58
CA THR A 57 -39.24 3.20 -16.96
C THR A 57 -38.12 2.23 -17.27
N LEU A 58 -37.09 2.19 -16.42
CA LEU A 58 -35.96 1.28 -16.61
C LEU A 58 -36.39 -0.18 -16.48
N ARG A 59 -37.21 -0.53 -15.47
CA ARG A 59 -37.74 -1.90 -15.32
C ARG A 59 -38.51 -2.39 -16.54
N GLY A 60 -39.28 -1.53 -17.19
CA GLY A 60 -40.03 -1.88 -18.40
C GLY A 60 -39.10 -2.30 -19.55
N VAL A 61 -38.04 -1.51 -19.79
CA VAL A 61 -37.07 -1.81 -20.85
C VAL A 61 -36.30 -3.10 -20.55
N LEU A 62 -35.80 -3.27 -19.32
CA LEU A 62 -35.07 -4.48 -18.92
C LEU A 62 -35.94 -5.74 -19.03
N LYS A 63 -37.21 -5.66 -18.67
CA LYS A 63 -38.15 -6.78 -18.79
C LYS A 63 -38.38 -7.19 -20.24
N ASN A 64 -38.44 -6.23 -21.16
CA ASN A 64 -38.59 -6.52 -22.59
C ASN A 64 -37.31 -7.12 -23.17
N ALA A 65 -36.14 -6.57 -22.83
CA ALA A 65 -34.85 -7.11 -23.28
C ALA A 65 -34.59 -8.54 -22.76
N GLU A 66 -34.94 -8.83 -21.50
CA GLU A 66 -34.85 -10.17 -20.91
C GLU A 66 -35.81 -11.19 -21.56
N LYS A 67 -36.98 -10.74 -22.02
CA LYS A 67 -37.91 -11.62 -22.75
C LYS A 67 -37.44 -11.90 -24.17
N ALA A 68 -36.83 -10.90 -24.82
CA ALA A 68 -36.24 -11.05 -26.15
C ALA A 68 -35.09 -12.05 -26.16
N SER A 69 -34.20 -12.01 -25.15
CA SER A 69 -33.14 -13.01 -25.01
C SER A 69 -33.64 -14.44 -24.73
N ARG A 70 -34.93 -14.61 -24.40
CA ARG A 70 -35.61 -15.91 -24.27
C ARG A 70 -36.44 -16.29 -25.50
N GLY A 71 -36.30 -15.58 -26.62
CA GLY A 71 -36.98 -15.89 -27.88
C GLY A 71 -38.49 -15.59 -27.89
N VAL A 72 -38.99 -14.79 -26.95
CA VAL A 72 -40.40 -14.35 -26.93
C VAL A 72 -40.54 -13.13 -27.86
N GLY A 73 -41.63 -12.99 -28.63
CA GLY A 73 -41.85 -11.87 -29.55
C GLY A 73 -42.84 -10.80 -29.06
N GLY A 74 -42.94 -9.67 -29.79
CA GLY A 74 -44.00 -8.67 -29.62
C GLY A 74 -43.72 -7.54 -28.62
N PHE A 75 -42.54 -6.91 -28.68
CA PHE A 75 -42.17 -5.86 -27.73
C PHE A 75 -42.18 -4.46 -28.34
N ARG A 76 -42.35 -3.47 -27.47
CA ARG A 76 -42.15 -2.06 -27.82
C ARG A 76 -40.66 -1.82 -28.02
N GLU A 77 -40.25 -1.71 -29.28
CA GLU A 77 -38.89 -1.37 -29.66
C GLU A 77 -38.54 0.05 -29.20
N SER A 78 -37.38 0.17 -28.56
CA SER A 78 -36.74 1.45 -28.24
C SER A 78 -35.25 1.32 -28.55
N GLU A 79 -34.57 2.44 -28.75
CA GLU A 79 -33.11 2.43 -28.94
C GLU A 79 -32.40 1.73 -27.78
N LEU A 80 -32.78 2.02 -26.53
CA LEU A 80 -32.22 1.32 -25.38
C LEU A 80 -32.54 -0.17 -25.38
N TYR A 81 -33.74 -0.59 -25.79
CA TYR A 81 -34.05 -2.00 -25.96
C TYR A 81 -33.13 -2.66 -27.00
N ASN A 82 -32.86 -1.98 -28.12
CA ASN A 82 -31.98 -2.50 -29.17
C ASN A 82 -30.51 -2.59 -28.73
N ILE A 83 -30.07 -1.73 -27.80
CA ILE A 83 -28.73 -1.81 -27.18
C ILE A 83 -28.62 -3.01 -26.23
N LEU A 84 -29.73 -3.38 -25.58
CA LEU A 84 -29.76 -4.37 -24.50
C LEU A 84 -30.24 -5.76 -24.92
N LYS A 85 -30.95 -5.87 -26.05
CA LYS A 85 -31.40 -7.17 -26.57
C LYS A 85 -30.19 -8.06 -26.83
N ASP A 86 -30.35 -9.36 -26.56
CA ASP A 86 -29.32 -10.39 -26.73
C ASP A 86 -28.11 -10.32 -25.78
N ARG A 87 -28.15 -9.46 -24.74
CA ARG A 87 -27.10 -9.37 -23.72
C ARG A 87 -27.47 -10.02 -22.41
N GLU A 88 -26.45 -10.44 -21.67
CA GLU A 88 -26.59 -10.75 -20.25
C GLU A 88 -26.72 -9.43 -19.46
N ILE A 89 -27.89 -9.22 -18.84
CA ILE A 89 -28.24 -7.94 -18.23
C ILE A 89 -27.97 -7.94 -16.72
N PHE A 90 -28.30 -9.05 -16.06
CA PHE A 90 -28.35 -9.10 -14.60
C PHE A 90 -27.14 -9.83 -14.05
N LEU A 91 -26.61 -9.28 -12.95
CA LEU A 91 -25.50 -9.85 -12.20
C LEU A 91 -25.94 -11.16 -11.56
N LYS A 92 -25.19 -12.23 -11.84
CA LYS A 92 -25.40 -13.58 -11.30
C LYS A 92 -24.07 -14.18 -10.85
N ASP A 93 -24.10 -15.11 -9.91
CA ASP A 93 -22.92 -15.91 -9.57
C ASP A 93 -22.73 -17.08 -10.56
N VAL A 94 -21.69 -17.89 -10.33
CA VAL A 94 -21.38 -19.09 -11.14
C VAL A 94 -22.54 -20.10 -11.16
N GLY A 95 -23.39 -20.11 -10.14
CA GLY A 95 -24.60 -20.94 -10.06
C GLY A 95 -25.83 -20.30 -10.70
N GLY A 96 -25.72 -19.10 -11.26
CA GLY A 96 -26.82 -18.36 -11.86
C GLY A 96 -27.71 -17.62 -10.85
N LEU A 97 -27.29 -17.50 -9.58
CA LEU A 97 -28.06 -16.87 -8.51
C LEU A 97 -27.78 -15.35 -8.45
N SER A 98 -28.82 -14.54 -8.26
CA SER A 98 -28.68 -13.10 -8.09
C SER A 98 -28.27 -12.73 -6.64
N PRO A 99 -27.80 -11.50 -6.39
CA PRO A 99 -27.56 -11.01 -5.04
C PRO A 99 -28.80 -11.09 -4.14
N ILE A 100 -28.59 -11.46 -2.87
CA ILE A 100 -29.66 -11.52 -1.86
C ILE A 100 -29.44 -10.39 -0.85
N LEU A 101 -30.46 -9.58 -0.63
CA LEU A 101 -30.48 -8.55 0.40
C LEU A 101 -31.72 -8.73 1.27
N ASN A 102 -31.55 -8.82 2.59
CA ASN A 102 -32.63 -9.02 3.56
C ASN A 102 -33.56 -10.22 3.20
N GLY A 103 -32.97 -11.34 2.76
CA GLY A 103 -33.69 -12.55 2.37
C GLY A 103 -34.47 -12.44 1.05
N LYS A 104 -34.28 -11.36 0.28
CA LYS A 104 -34.93 -11.15 -1.02
C LYS A 104 -33.91 -11.04 -2.14
N GLU A 105 -34.24 -11.63 -3.27
CA GLU A 105 -33.45 -11.51 -4.50
C GLU A 105 -33.48 -10.06 -5.01
N ILE A 106 -32.30 -9.52 -5.30
CA ILE A 106 -32.11 -8.19 -5.87
C ILE A 106 -31.64 -8.31 -7.31
N ARG A 107 -32.38 -7.65 -8.21
CA ARG A 107 -31.98 -7.47 -9.60
C ARG A 107 -30.94 -6.36 -9.74
N ALA A 108 -29.67 -6.74 -9.57
CA ALA A 108 -28.52 -5.93 -9.91
C ALA A 108 -28.16 -6.08 -11.39
N ILE A 109 -27.84 -4.98 -12.04
CA ILE A 109 -27.49 -4.90 -13.46
C ILE A 109 -25.97 -4.96 -13.57
N LEU A 110 -25.44 -5.74 -14.52
CA LEU A 110 -24.00 -5.87 -14.76
C LEU A 110 -23.34 -4.53 -15.11
N HIS A 111 -22.10 -4.33 -14.69
CA HIS A 111 -21.39 -3.06 -14.79
C HIS A 111 -21.28 -2.50 -16.22
N ASP A 112 -21.02 -3.35 -17.22
CA ASP A 112 -20.97 -2.95 -18.63
C ASP A 112 -22.33 -2.44 -19.10
N VAL A 113 -23.40 -3.15 -18.76
CA VAL A 113 -24.78 -2.75 -19.05
C VAL A 113 -25.18 -1.49 -18.27
N CYS A 114 -24.68 -1.29 -17.05
CA CYS A 114 -24.87 -0.06 -16.29
C CYS A 114 -24.31 1.15 -17.06
N PHE A 115 -23.12 1.02 -17.65
CA PHE A 115 -22.52 2.08 -18.46
C PHE A 115 -23.37 2.40 -19.68
N ASP A 116 -23.82 1.39 -20.43
CA ASP A 116 -24.60 1.60 -21.64
C ASP A 116 -25.93 2.31 -21.38
N ILE A 117 -26.61 1.92 -20.28
CA ILE A 117 -27.84 2.59 -19.84
C ILE A 117 -27.57 4.04 -19.45
N ALA A 118 -26.51 4.30 -18.67
CA ALA A 118 -26.14 5.66 -18.27
C ALA A 118 -25.75 6.52 -19.47
N ASN A 119 -24.99 5.96 -20.42
CA ASN A 119 -24.58 6.62 -21.65
C ASN A 119 -25.79 6.96 -22.55
N TYR A 120 -26.75 6.05 -22.68
CA TYR A 120 -27.99 6.27 -23.41
C TYR A 120 -28.80 7.45 -22.84
N TYR A 121 -28.95 7.55 -21.52
CA TYR A 121 -29.66 8.67 -20.93
C TYR A 121 -28.84 9.97 -20.96
N SER A 122 -27.52 9.88 -20.82
CA SER A 122 -26.60 11.01 -20.98
C SER A 122 -26.72 11.63 -22.37
N SER A 123 -26.72 10.82 -23.44
CA SER A 123 -26.86 11.31 -24.82
C SER A 123 -28.22 11.96 -25.12
N ARG A 124 -29.20 11.74 -24.25
CA ARG A 124 -30.55 12.34 -24.30
C ARG A 124 -30.71 13.56 -23.38
N GLY A 125 -29.62 14.06 -22.80
CA GLY A 125 -29.60 15.29 -22.02
C GLY A 125 -29.95 15.12 -20.54
N TYR A 126 -30.00 13.90 -20.01
CA TYR A 126 -30.19 13.69 -18.57
C TYR A 126 -28.91 14.05 -17.81
N LYS A 127 -28.98 15.08 -16.96
CA LYS A 127 -27.82 15.63 -16.26
C LYS A 127 -27.19 14.62 -15.29
N GLU A 128 -28.00 13.91 -14.53
CA GLU A 128 -27.56 12.88 -13.58
C GLU A 128 -26.83 11.74 -14.31
N ALA A 129 -27.36 11.34 -15.48
CA ALA A 129 -26.74 10.34 -16.32
C ALA A 129 -25.38 10.81 -16.86
N TYR A 130 -25.28 12.06 -17.30
CA TYR A 130 -24.01 12.67 -17.75
C TYR A 130 -22.96 12.69 -16.63
N GLU A 131 -23.34 13.09 -15.42
CA GLU A 131 -22.45 13.08 -14.26
C GLU A 131 -22.01 11.64 -13.91
N THR A 132 -22.94 10.69 -13.98
CA THR A 132 -22.67 9.27 -13.74
C THR A 132 -21.68 8.70 -14.76
N VAL A 133 -21.89 8.97 -16.06
CA VAL A 133 -20.97 8.57 -17.13
C VAL A 133 -19.60 9.21 -16.93
N GLY A 134 -19.54 10.48 -16.51
CA GLY A 134 -18.28 11.14 -16.18
C GLY A 134 -17.53 10.47 -15.04
N LYS A 135 -18.24 10.00 -14.00
CA LYS A 135 -17.63 9.24 -12.89
C LYS A 135 -17.17 7.85 -13.32
N MET A 136 -18.01 7.11 -14.05
CA MET A 136 -17.68 5.79 -14.57
C MET A 136 -16.52 5.85 -15.58
N GLY A 137 -16.48 6.86 -16.45
CA GLY A 137 -15.43 7.03 -17.45
C GLY A 137 -14.06 7.39 -16.87
N ARG A 138 -14.00 8.04 -15.70
CA ARG A 138 -12.73 8.37 -15.02
C ARG A 138 -12.01 7.16 -14.45
N PHE A 139 -12.75 6.16 -13.97
CA PHE A 139 -12.19 5.00 -13.27
C PHE A 139 -12.38 3.67 -14.01
N GLY A 140 -13.26 3.63 -15.01
CA GLY A 140 -13.88 2.41 -15.50
C GLY A 140 -15.11 2.05 -14.64
N THR A 141 -16.18 1.58 -15.27
CA THR A 141 -17.47 1.31 -14.59
C THR A 141 -17.36 0.23 -13.52
N GLU A 142 -16.56 -0.80 -13.79
CA GLU A 142 -16.27 -1.87 -12.84
C GLU A 142 -15.60 -1.31 -11.58
N GLN A 143 -14.48 -0.60 -11.76
CA GLN A 143 -13.73 0.02 -10.66
C GLN A 143 -14.57 1.03 -9.89
N PHE A 144 -15.40 1.82 -10.60
CA PHE A 144 -16.33 2.74 -9.98
C PHE A 144 -17.26 2.01 -8.98
N ILE A 145 -17.83 0.88 -9.36
CA ILE A 145 -18.72 0.07 -8.50
C ILE A 145 -17.94 -0.61 -7.37
N MET A 146 -16.77 -1.18 -7.67
CA MET A 146 -15.93 -1.85 -6.67
C MET A 146 -15.51 -0.91 -5.54
N ILE A 147 -15.10 0.32 -5.87
CA ILE A 147 -14.79 1.37 -4.88
C ILE A 147 -16.01 1.67 -3.99
N GLN A 148 -17.22 1.76 -4.58
CA GLN A 148 -18.42 2.05 -3.79
C GLN A 148 -18.72 0.96 -2.74
N VAL A 149 -18.38 -0.30 -3.01
CA VAL A 149 -18.58 -1.39 -2.02
C VAL A 149 -17.38 -1.60 -1.09
N GLY A 150 -16.33 -0.76 -1.20
CA GLY A 150 -15.08 -0.96 -0.48
C GLY A 150 -14.33 -2.24 -0.91
N PHE A 151 -14.67 -2.79 -2.08
CA PHE A 151 -13.95 -3.91 -2.66
C PHE A 151 -12.76 -3.35 -3.42
N ILE A 152 -11.58 -3.54 -2.85
CA ILE A 152 -10.33 -3.29 -3.54
C ILE A 152 -10.00 -4.63 -4.20
N PRO A 153 -10.14 -4.78 -5.53
CA PRO A 153 -9.69 -6.00 -6.18
C PRO A 153 -8.24 -6.19 -5.77
N ARG A 154 -7.91 -7.36 -5.18
CA ARG A 154 -6.51 -7.67 -4.88
C ARG A 154 -5.74 -7.42 -6.16
N PRO A 155 -4.79 -6.46 -6.17
CA PRO A 155 -4.00 -6.25 -7.35
C PRO A 155 -3.35 -7.58 -7.71
N GLU A 156 -3.29 -7.89 -8.99
CA GLU A 156 -2.48 -9.03 -9.40
C GLU A 156 -1.08 -8.78 -8.87
N SER A 157 -0.48 -9.81 -8.27
CA SER A 157 0.88 -9.70 -7.76
C SER A 157 1.71 -10.88 -8.23
N ILE A 158 3.01 -10.63 -8.33
CA ILE A 158 4.02 -11.60 -8.68
C ILE A 158 5.16 -11.49 -7.69
N MET A 159 5.73 -12.62 -7.31
CA MET A 159 6.94 -12.67 -6.49
C MET A 159 8.15 -12.64 -7.42
N LEU A 160 9.01 -11.63 -7.29
CA LEU A 160 10.31 -11.57 -7.94
C LEU A 160 11.38 -11.65 -6.85
N ASP A 161 12.08 -12.79 -6.80
CA ASP A 161 12.82 -13.27 -5.63
C ASP A 161 11.93 -13.26 -4.37
N ASP A 162 12.33 -12.49 -3.34
CA ASP A 162 11.62 -12.36 -2.06
C ASP A 162 10.75 -11.09 -1.98
N ILE A 163 10.57 -10.37 -3.09
CA ILE A 163 9.80 -9.12 -3.13
C ILE A 163 8.50 -9.33 -3.92
N GLU A 164 7.37 -9.08 -3.27
CA GLU A 164 6.07 -9.01 -3.93
C GLU A 164 5.97 -7.72 -4.74
N TYR A 165 5.57 -7.81 -6.01
CA TYR A 165 5.21 -6.66 -6.83
C TYR A 165 3.77 -6.77 -7.27
N LEU A 166 3.05 -5.65 -7.22
CA LEU A 166 1.76 -5.50 -7.89
C LEU A 166 2.01 -5.35 -9.40
N ILE A 167 1.31 -6.13 -10.21
CA ILE A 167 1.46 -6.16 -11.66
C ILE A 167 0.19 -5.71 -12.38
N ALA A 168 0.36 -4.99 -13.48
CA ALA A 168 -0.68 -4.74 -14.46
C ALA A 168 -0.16 -5.01 -15.87
N LYS A 169 -1.01 -5.58 -16.72
CA LYS A 169 -0.66 -6.00 -18.09
C LYS A 169 -1.51 -5.25 -19.09
N GLU A 170 -0.89 -4.71 -20.13
CA GLU A 170 -1.60 -4.00 -21.20
C GLU A 170 -1.07 -4.43 -22.57
N THR A 171 -1.98 -4.78 -23.47
CA THR A 171 -1.63 -5.10 -24.86
C THR A 171 -1.43 -3.80 -25.63
N VAL A 172 -0.23 -3.61 -26.19
CA VAL A 172 0.14 -2.40 -26.94
C VAL A 172 0.41 -2.76 -28.40
N GLN A 173 -0.16 -1.97 -29.31
CA GLN A 173 0.14 -2.06 -30.73
C GLN A 173 1.49 -1.40 -31.03
N VAL A 174 2.54 -2.21 -31.19
CA VAL A 174 3.91 -1.72 -31.46
C VAL A 174 4.03 -1.21 -32.90
N ASN A 175 3.39 -1.91 -33.84
CA ASN A 175 3.28 -1.48 -35.23
C ASN A 175 1.98 -2.04 -35.87
N LYS A 176 1.75 -1.78 -37.16
CA LYS A 176 0.51 -2.18 -37.85
C LYS A 176 0.19 -3.69 -37.79
N SER A 177 1.20 -4.55 -37.64
CA SER A 177 1.06 -6.01 -37.69
C SER A 177 1.44 -6.71 -36.38
N ARG A 178 1.89 -5.98 -35.36
CA ARG A 178 2.44 -6.56 -34.11
C ARG A 178 1.81 -5.91 -32.88
N GLN A 179 1.23 -6.75 -32.04
CA GLN A 179 0.77 -6.43 -30.68
C GLN A 179 1.63 -7.19 -29.69
N GLU A 180 1.97 -6.54 -28.59
CA GLU A 180 2.80 -7.12 -27.53
C GLU A 180 2.22 -6.76 -26.16
N GLU A 181 2.51 -7.57 -25.16
CA GLU A 181 2.14 -7.28 -23.77
C GLU A 181 3.21 -6.40 -23.12
N VAL A 182 2.76 -5.40 -22.35
CA VAL A 182 3.61 -4.53 -21.54
C VAL A 182 3.21 -4.72 -20.08
N GLN A 183 4.20 -4.92 -19.22
CA GLN A 183 4.00 -5.13 -17.80
C GLN A 183 4.46 -3.92 -16.98
N PHE A 184 3.59 -3.51 -16.07
CA PHE A 184 3.81 -2.42 -15.12
C PHE A 184 3.89 -2.99 -13.72
N PHE A 185 4.82 -2.47 -12.92
CA PHE A 185 5.11 -2.98 -11.58
C PHE A 185 5.05 -1.87 -10.55
N THR A 186 4.51 -2.17 -9.37
CA THR A 186 4.62 -1.33 -8.17
C THR A 186 4.95 -2.19 -6.96
N ASN A 187 5.98 -1.80 -6.21
CA ASN A 187 6.29 -2.39 -4.91
C ASN A 187 5.22 -1.92 -3.89
N PRO A 188 4.45 -2.84 -3.28
CA PRO A 188 3.38 -2.49 -2.37
C PRO A 188 3.87 -1.92 -1.03
N LEU A 189 5.13 -2.14 -0.66
CA LEU A 189 5.72 -1.65 0.59
C LEU A 189 6.30 -0.24 0.43
N THR A 190 7.03 0.00 -0.66
CA THR A 190 7.77 1.26 -0.87
C THR A 190 7.04 2.24 -1.78
N GLY A 191 6.08 1.76 -2.58
CA GLY A 191 5.45 2.54 -3.65
C GLY A 191 6.36 2.81 -4.85
N GLU A 192 7.60 2.30 -4.86
CA GLU A 192 8.45 2.39 -6.04
C GLU A 192 7.83 1.59 -7.19
N CYS A 193 7.81 2.18 -8.38
CA CYS A 193 7.16 1.58 -9.54
C CYS A 193 8.02 1.71 -10.80
N GLY A 194 7.67 0.94 -11.81
CA GLY A 194 8.45 0.85 -13.03
C GLY A 194 7.76 0.05 -14.13
N ILE A 195 8.47 -0.06 -15.26
CA ILE A 195 8.03 -0.78 -16.45
C ILE A 195 9.07 -1.85 -16.75
N GLU A 196 8.62 -3.04 -17.14
CA GLU A 196 9.50 -4.08 -17.67
C GLU A 196 10.38 -3.53 -18.81
N LEU A 197 11.66 -3.86 -18.83
CA LEU A 197 12.59 -3.39 -19.88
C LEU A 197 12.11 -3.73 -21.29
N GLN A 198 11.55 -4.92 -21.48
CA GLN A 198 11.05 -5.36 -22.78
C GLN A 198 9.81 -4.56 -23.19
N GLY A 199 8.85 -4.45 -22.26
CA GLY A 199 7.68 -3.58 -22.40
C GLY A 199 8.03 -2.11 -22.71
N LEU A 200 9.08 -1.57 -22.09
CA LEU A 200 9.55 -0.21 -22.35
C LEU A 200 10.01 -0.03 -23.81
N GLY A 201 10.71 -1.02 -24.38
CA GLY A 201 11.06 -1.03 -25.80
C GLY A 201 9.84 -1.03 -26.73
N TYR A 202 8.78 -1.73 -26.34
CA TYR A 202 7.52 -1.79 -27.09
C TYR A 202 6.80 -0.45 -27.12
N ILE A 203 6.58 0.19 -25.96
CA ILE A 203 5.93 1.51 -25.89
C ILE A 203 6.79 2.63 -26.51
N CYS A 204 8.10 2.42 -26.65
CA CYS A 204 8.97 3.29 -27.46
C CYS A 204 8.81 3.10 -28.99
N GLY A 205 7.83 2.35 -29.47
CA GLY A 205 7.64 2.09 -30.91
C GLY A 205 8.56 0.99 -31.44
N GLY A 206 8.78 -0.04 -30.61
CA GLY A 206 9.58 -1.21 -30.96
C GLY A 206 11.07 -0.90 -31.08
N VAL A 207 11.58 0.00 -30.24
CA VAL A 207 13.02 0.29 -30.20
C VAL A 207 13.76 -0.96 -29.73
N ALA A 208 14.84 -1.32 -30.42
CA ALA A 208 15.61 -2.50 -30.07
C ALA A 208 16.19 -2.37 -28.65
N LEU A 209 16.10 -3.45 -27.86
CA LEU A 209 16.52 -3.44 -26.45
C LEU A 209 17.95 -2.97 -26.24
N LYS A 210 18.85 -3.22 -27.20
CA LYS A 210 20.23 -2.72 -27.16
C LYS A 210 20.27 -1.19 -27.00
N HIS A 211 19.44 -0.45 -27.75
CA HIS A 211 19.43 1.01 -27.68
C HIS A 211 18.83 1.52 -26.38
N VAL A 212 17.79 0.86 -25.87
CA VAL A 212 17.22 1.19 -24.55
C VAL A 212 18.26 0.94 -23.46
N LYS A 213 18.91 -0.23 -23.46
CA LYS A 213 19.99 -0.57 -22.51
C LYS A 213 21.14 0.43 -22.55
N THR A 214 21.64 0.80 -23.74
CA THR A 214 22.71 1.81 -23.85
C THR A 214 22.32 3.15 -23.23
N PHE A 215 21.04 3.56 -23.33
CA PHE A 215 20.57 4.76 -22.65
C PHE A 215 20.51 4.57 -21.12
N LEU A 216 20.02 3.41 -20.66
CA LEU A 216 19.91 3.08 -19.24
C LEU A 216 21.28 2.97 -18.55
N ASP A 217 22.29 2.44 -19.24
CA ASP A 217 23.67 2.31 -18.71
C ASP A 217 24.30 3.68 -18.37
N ALA A 218 23.78 4.76 -18.94
CA ALA A 218 24.20 6.14 -18.64
C ALA A 218 23.44 6.76 -17.45
N GLN A 219 22.42 6.09 -16.90
CA GLN A 219 21.61 6.58 -15.79
C GLN A 219 22.08 5.99 -14.45
N PRO A 220 22.03 6.75 -13.35
CA PRO A 220 22.32 6.21 -12.02
C PRO A 220 21.18 5.27 -11.58
N GLU A 221 21.54 4.03 -11.23
CA GLU A 221 20.62 3.01 -10.68
C GLU A 221 19.27 2.90 -11.40
N PRO A 222 19.25 2.51 -12.69
CA PRO A 222 18.06 2.59 -13.52
C PRO A 222 16.98 1.55 -13.20
N TYR A 223 17.30 0.52 -12.42
CA TYR A 223 16.42 -0.62 -12.16
C TYR A 223 15.96 -0.67 -10.70
N LEU A 224 14.74 -1.16 -10.47
CA LEU A 224 14.25 -1.47 -9.12
C LEU A 224 15.00 -2.65 -8.51
N GLN A 225 15.34 -3.64 -9.33
CA GLN A 225 16.18 -4.79 -8.97
C GLN A 225 17.22 -5.01 -10.05
N ALA A 226 18.45 -4.52 -9.83
CA ALA A 226 19.51 -4.60 -10.84
C ALA A 226 20.01 -6.04 -11.12
N ASN A 227 19.82 -6.96 -10.17
CA ASN A 227 20.35 -8.32 -10.21
C ASN A 227 19.31 -9.39 -10.59
N HIS A 228 18.08 -9.00 -10.90
CA HIS A 228 17.00 -9.93 -11.25
C HIS A 228 16.92 -10.12 -12.78
N PRO A 229 16.60 -11.34 -13.29
CA PRO A 229 16.46 -11.59 -14.73
C PRO A 229 15.38 -10.71 -15.39
N GLU A 230 14.30 -10.46 -14.67
CA GLU A 230 13.24 -9.54 -15.07
C GLU A 230 13.61 -8.12 -14.63
N LEU A 231 14.15 -7.36 -15.58
CA LEU A 231 14.65 -6.01 -15.34
C LEU A 231 13.50 -5.01 -15.36
N ILE A 232 13.14 -4.48 -14.19
CA ILE A 232 12.13 -3.42 -14.05
C ILE A 232 12.83 -2.06 -13.99
N VAL A 233 12.59 -1.21 -14.99
CA VAL A 233 13.16 0.14 -15.08
C VAL A 233 12.35 1.09 -14.19
N LYS A 234 13.02 1.86 -13.32
CA LYS A 234 12.39 2.83 -12.41
C LYS A 234 11.52 3.83 -13.18
N ALA A 235 10.38 4.22 -12.61
CA ALA A 235 9.45 5.17 -13.22
C ALA A 235 10.11 6.51 -13.61
N SER A 236 10.98 7.05 -12.75
CA SER A 236 11.74 8.27 -13.05
C SER A 236 12.59 8.13 -14.33
N VAL A 237 13.21 6.98 -14.51
CA VAL A 237 14.04 6.68 -15.68
C VAL A 237 13.19 6.33 -16.91
N CYS A 238 12.05 5.66 -16.74
CA CYS A 238 11.09 5.42 -17.82
C CYS A 238 10.64 6.73 -18.48
N THR A 239 10.41 7.79 -17.69
CA THR A 239 10.10 9.13 -18.20
C THR A 239 11.21 9.63 -19.13
N LEU A 240 12.46 9.55 -18.69
CA LEU A 240 13.62 9.98 -19.47
C LEU A 240 13.78 9.17 -20.77
N VAL A 241 13.54 7.86 -20.73
CA VAL A 241 13.60 6.99 -21.90
C VAL A 241 12.53 7.39 -22.93
N LEU A 242 11.28 7.58 -22.49
CA LEU A 242 10.19 7.99 -23.37
C LEU A 242 10.42 9.37 -23.97
N GLU A 243 10.93 10.32 -23.19
CA GLU A 243 11.29 11.65 -23.66
C GLU A 243 12.44 11.60 -24.68
N HIS A 244 13.48 10.80 -24.38
CA HIS A 244 14.62 10.61 -25.26
C HIS A 244 14.19 10.09 -26.64
N PHE A 245 13.51 8.94 -26.69
CA PHE A 245 13.11 8.34 -27.96
C PHE A 245 11.94 9.09 -28.64
N GLY A 246 11.12 9.81 -27.87
CA GLY A 246 10.03 10.62 -28.39
C GLY A 246 10.50 11.91 -29.05
N TYR A 247 11.40 12.67 -28.42
CA TYR A 247 11.67 14.06 -28.80
C TYR A 247 13.12 14.33 -29.23
N TYR A 248 14.10 13.63 -28.64
CA TYR A 248 15.52 13.97 -28.80
C TYR A 248 16.26 13.05 -29.76
N HIS A 249 16.04 11.74 -29.68
CA HIS A 249 16.69 10.72 -30.49
C HIS A 249 16.18 10.74 -31.94
N LYS A 250 17.07 10.41 -32.90
CA LYS A 250 16.72 10.26 -34.32
C LYS A 250 16.83 8.78 -34.74
N PRO A 251 15.80 8.18 -35.35
CA PRO A 251 14.49 8.78 -35.65
C PRO A 251 13.62 8.92 -34.38
N ARG A 252 12.81 9.99 -34.36
CA ARG A 252 11.82 10.22 -33.30
C ARG A 252 10.69 9.21 -33.40
N LYS A 253 10.20 8.74 -32.25
CA LYS A 253 9.15 7.72 -32.17
C LYS A 253 7.85 8.36 -31.70
N THR A 254 6.85 8.42 -32.59
CA THR A 254 5.52 8.96 -32.27
C THR A 254 4.81 8.18 -31.18
N LEU A 255 4.96 6.85 -31.14
CA LEU A 255 4.40 6.02 -30.07
C LEU A 255 5.01 6.38 -28.71
N ALA A 256 6.33 6.61 -28.65
CA ALA A 256 7.00 7.07 -27.43
C ALA A 256 6.45 8.43 -26.96
N GLN A 257 6.17 9.37 -27.88
CA GLN A 257 5.55 10.66 -27.55
C GLN A 257 4.15 10.51 -26.97
N GLN A 258 3.35 9.58 -27.51
CA GLN A 258 2.00 9.31 -27.01
C GLN A 258 2.06 8.74 -25.59
N TRP A 259 2.89 7.72 -25.36
CA TRP A 259 3.07 7.14 -24.03
C TRP A 259 3.69 8.11 -23.03
N ALA A 260 4.62 8.97 -23.45
CA ALA A 260 5.15 10.05 -22.61
C ALA A 260 4.03 10.98 -22.12
N LYS A 261 3.02 11.27 -22.96
CA LYS A 261 1.86 12.08 -22.58
C LYS A 261 0.86 11.31 -21.71
N THR A 262 0.52 10.08 -22.11
CA THR A 262 -0.45 9.23 -21.41
C THR A 262 0.00 8.92 -19.99
N LEU A 263 1.30 8.63 -19.81
CA LEU A 263 1.84 8.30 -18.51
C LEU A 263 2.25 9.52 -17.70
N ASN A 264 2.23 10.76 -18.21
CA ASN A 264 2.62 11.92 -17.39
C ASN A 264 1.46 12.36 -16.46
N PRO A 265 1.64 12.42 -15.12
CA PRO A 265 2.83 12.08 -14.34
C PRO A 265 3.02 10.56 -14.14
N MET A 266 4.26 10.07 -14.33
CA MET A 266 4.57 8.62 -14.46
C MET A 266 4.12 7.81 -13.26
N VAL A 267 4.54 8.23 -12.06
CA VAL A 267 4.29 7.47 -10.83
C VAL A 267 2.79 7.34 -10.51
N PRO A 268 1.98 8.42 -10.48
CA PRO A 268 0.53 8.30 -10.26
C PRO A 268 -0.18 7.42 -11.28
N ASN A 269 0.19 7.50 -12.57
CA ASN A 269 -0.42 6.66 -13.59
C ASN A 269 -0.07 5.17 -13.42
N LEU A 270 1.20 4.86 -13.08
CA LEU A 270 1.59 3.48 -12.80
C LEU A 270 0.92 2.95 -11.54
N HIS A 271 0.82 3.74 -10.47
CA HIS A 271 0.06 3.39 -9.27
C HIS A 271 -1.40 3.09 -9.58
N GLN A 272 -2.03 3.92 -10.40
CA GLN A 272 -3.40 3.69 -10.84
C GLN A 272 -3.53 2.39 -11.64
N LYS A 273 -2.60 2.12 -12.58
CA LYS A 273 -2.62 0.90 -13.40
C LYS A 273 -2.48 -0.36 -12.55
N THR A 274 -1.57 -0.37 -11.59
CA THR A 274 -1.33 -1.52 -10.70
C THR A 274 -2.28 -1.58 -9.52
N ASN A 275 -3.30 -0.71 -9.46
CA ASN A 275 -4.20 -0.57 -8.31
C ASN A 275 -3.46 -0.42 -6.97
N TYR A 276 -2.28 0.21 -6.98
CA TYR A 276 -1.51 0.47 -5.78
C TYR A 276 -2.26 1.46 -4.89
N GLN A 277 -2.34 1.12 -3.61
CA GLN A 277 -2.77 2.03 -2.57
C GLN A 277 -1.61 2.20 -1.62
N ALA A 278 -1.24 3.45 -1.35
CA ALA A 278 -0.24 3.73 -0.33
C ALA A 278 -0.67 3.05 0.98
N PRO A 279 0.22 2.30 1.64
CA PRO A 279 -0.08 1.75 2.95
C PRO A 279 -0.58 2.89 3.83
N ALA A 280 -1.78 2.71 4.41
CA ALA A 280 -2.31 3.69 5.33
C ALA A 280 -1.31 3.81 6.48
N VAL A 281 -0.73 5.00 6.66
CA VAL A 281 0.16 5.29 7.80
C VAL A 281 -0.60 4.92 9.05
N THR A 282 -0.25 3.78 9.62
CA THR A 282 -0.88 3.34 10.86
C THR A 282 -0.31 4.19 11.98
N ASP A 283 -1.08 4.43 13.05
CA ASP A 283 -0.59 5.15 14.24
C ASP A 283 0.73 4.56 14.78
N ARG A 284 0.96 3.26 14.51
CA ARG A 284 2.18 2.53 14.84
C ARG A 284 3.38 2.96 13.99
N GLU A 285 3.20 3.22 12.69
CA GLU A 285 4.28 3.69 11.82
C GLU A 285 4.69 5.12 12.17
N SER A 286 3.73 6.00 12.46
CA SER A 286 4.03 7.34 12.99
C SER A 286 4.77 7.28 14.34
N GLN A 287 4.40 6.34 15.22
CA GLN A 287 5.13 6.11 16.47
C GLN A 287 6.55 5.58 16.23
N LEU A 288 6.75 4.71 15.24
CA LEU A 288 8.07 4.19 14.89
C LEU A 288 8.96 5.24 14.22
N GLU A 289 8.41 6.14 13.40
CA GLU A 289 9.12 7.28 12.84
C GLU A 289 9.57 8.24 13.93
N LEU A 290 8.68 8.60 14.86
CA LEU A 290 9.02 9.42 16.03
C LEU A 290 10.12 8.77 16.89
N GLN A 291 10.05 7.45 17.11
CA GLN A 291 11.10 6.72 17.82
C GLN A 291 12.43 6.71 17.06
N ASN A 292 12.40 6.53 15.73
CA ASN A 292 13.60 6.55 14.90
C ASN A 292 14.25 7.94 14.85
N GLU A 293 13.46 9.01 14.81
CA GLU A 293 13.98 10.38 14.92
C GLU A 293 14.63 10.63 16.28
N ALA A 294 13.97 10.24 17.37
CA ALA A 294 14.54 10.33 18.72
C ALA A 294 15.86 9.55 18.86
N LEU A 295 15.93 8.34 18.29
CA LEU A 295 17.15 7.52 18.29
C LEU A 295 18.26 8.10 17.40
N LYS A 296 17.91 8.79 16.31
CA LYS A 296 18.89 9.49 15.46
C LYS A 296 19.48 10.70 16.18
N GLU A 297 18.66 11.47 16.87
CA GLU A 297 19.11 12.60 17.70
C GLU A 297 20.00 12.12 18.85
N GLU A 298 19.61 11.04 19.53
CA GLU A 298 20.42 10.45 20.60
C GLU A 298 21.76 9.94 20.08
N ASN A 299 21.78 9.25 18.93
CA ASN A 299 23.02 8.82 18.30
C ASN A 299 23.92 9.99 17.87
N ALA A 300 23.34 11.07 17.35
CA ALA A 300 24.10 12.27 17.01
C ALA A 300 24.73 12.90 18.27
N ARG A 301 23.97 13.01 19.36
CA ARG A 301 24.46 13.48 20.66
C ARG A 301 25.56 12.60 21.22
N LEU A 302 25.39 11.27 21.19
CA LEU A 302 26.40 10.32 21.67
C LEU A 302 27.68 10.38 20.85
N LYS A 303 27.58 10.51 19.51
CA LYS A 303 28.75 10.71 18.64
C LYS A 303 29.46 12.03 18.93
N GLN A 304 28.72 13.10 19.22
CA GLN A 304 29.30 14.38 19.61
C GLN A 304 30.02 14.27 20.96
N LEU A 305 29.41 13.62 21.95
CA LEU A 305 30.03 13.33 23.24
C LEU A 305 31.29 12.46 23.10
N LEU A 306 31.26 11.43 22.25
CA LEU A 306 32.42 10.59 21.95
C LEU A 306 33.57 11.41 21.32
N LYS A 307 33.25 12.30 20.38
CA LYS A 307 34.25 13.18 19.74
C LYS A 307 34.85 14.18 20.73
N GLU A 308 34.06 14.66 21.69
CA GLU A 308 34.54 15.49 22.80
C GLU A 308 35.39 14.71 23.82
N GLU A 309 35.11 13.41 24.02
CA GLU A 309 35.91 12.48 24.85
C GLU A 309 37.26 12.16 24.18
N GLU A 310 37.26 11.84 22.89
CA GLU A 310 38.47 11.58 22.09
C GLU A 310 39.42 12.79 22.06
N ALA A 311 38.89 14.01 22.09
CA ALA A 311 39.66 15.24 22.08
C ALA A 311 40.32 15.62 23.42
N LYS A 312 39.93 15.02 24.55
CA LYS A 312 40.36 15.46 25.91
C LYS A 312 40.97 14.36 26.82
N GLY A 313 41.10 13.13 26.34
CA GLY A 313 41.89 12.07 26.98
C GLY A 313 41.34 11.52 28.31
N ASN A 314 42.07 10.54 28.89
CA ASN A 314 41.69 9.67 30.02
C ASN A 314 41.14 10.35 31.30
N LYS A 315 41.28 11.67 31.48
CA LYS A 315 40.81 12.41 32.67
C LYS A 315 39.28 12.51 32.79
N LYS A 316 38.52 12.37 31.69
CA LYS A 316 37.05 12.57 31.71
C LYS A 316 36.23 11.28 31.94
N ARG A 317 36.74 10.11 31.55
CA ARG A 317 36.15 8.79 31.92
C ARG A 317 36.06 8.62 33.44
N HIS A 318 37.09 9.04 34.16
CA HIS A 318 37.15 8.97 35.62
C HIS A 318 36.09 9.90 36.27
N ARG A 319 35.97 11.14 35.79
CA ARG A 319 34.88 12.05 36.19
C ARG A 319 33.47 11.55 35.86
N MET A 320 33.30 10.90 34.70
CA MET A 320 32.01 10.34 34.30
C MET A 320 31.61 9.17 35.21
N MET A 321 32.53 8.26 35.53
CA MET A 321 32.28 7.19 36.50
C MET A 321 31.99 7.76 37.90
N GLY A 322 32.75 8.75 38.36
CA GLY A 322 32.49 9.42 39.64
C GLY A 322 31.09 10.02 39.74
N ARG A 323 30.61 10.67 38.65
CA ARG A 323 29.24 11.22 38.59
C ARG A 323 28.16 10.14 38.54
N VAL A 324 28.39 9.04 37.83
CA VAL A 324 27.44 7.91 37.78
C VAL A 324 27.33 7.25 39.16
N LEU A 325 28.46 7.06 39.85
CA LEU A 325 28.48 6.50 41.21
C LEU A 325 27.81 7.44 42.22
N GLN A 326 28.01 8.76 42.11
CA GLN A 326 27.31 9.75 42.95
C GLN A 326 25.78 9.72 42.77
N TRP A 327 25.30 9.41 41.57
CA TRP A 327 23.86 9.23 41.30
C TRP A 327 23.31 7.89 41.81
N LYS A 328 24.12 6.85 41.82
CA LYS A 328 23.75 5.50 42.27
C LYS A 328 23.75 5.35 43.78
N ILE A 329 24.66 6.03 44.48
CA ILE A 329 24.81 5.94 45.93
C ILE A 329 23.77 6.85 46.63
N PRO A 330 22.95 6.31 47.55
CA PRO A 330 21.91 7.09 48.23
C PRO A 330 22.49 8.25 49.07
N PRO A 331 22.12 9.52 48.80
CA PRO A 331 22.66 10.70 49.50
C PRO A 331 22.16 10.84 50.96
N SER A 332 21.20 10.00 51.36
CA SER A 332 20.72 9.87 52.74
C SER A 332 21.74 9.22 53.66
N CYS A 333 22.62 8.37 53.13
CA CYS A 333 23.56 7.56 53.91
C CYS A 333 25.01 8.10 53.83
N TYR A 334 25.42 8.59 52.66
CA TYR A 334 26.79 9.03 52.40
C TYR A 334 26.80 10.41 51.72
N GLU A 335 27.78 11.23 52.09
CA GLU A 335 28.22 12.37 51.31
C GLU A 335 29.37 11.91 50.41
N VAL A 336 29.12 11.89 49.10
CA VAL A 336 30.08 11.44 48.09
C VAL A 336 30.87 12.66 47.61
N ARG A 337 32.20 12.62 47.74
CA ARG A 337 33.12 13.61 47.20
C ARG A 337 34.12 12.95 46.26
N LEU A 338 34.48 13.65 45.18
CA LEU A 338 35.60 13.24 44.35
C LEU A 338 36.88 13.73 45.00
N GLU A 339 37.96 12.96 44.87
CA GLU A 339 39.26 13.33 45.43
C GLU A 339 39.77 14.69 44.90
N GLU A 340 39.49 14.99 43.63
CA GLU A 340 39.74 16.29 43.00
C GLU A 340 39.08 17.48 43.71
N ASP A 341 37.95 17.26 44.41
CA ASP A 341 37.25 18.32 45.16
C ASP A 341 37.90 18.58 46.53
N THR A 342 38.85 17.74 46.95
CA THR A 342 39.43 17.74 48.30
C THR A 342 40.95 17.93 48.34
N SER A 343 41.65 17.81 47.20
CA SER A 343 43.10 17.93 47.11
C SER A 343 43.54 19.20 46.36
N HIS A 344 44.63 19.83 46.83
CA HIS A 344 45.22 21.02 46.18
C HIS A 344 46.19 20.69 45.04
N ILE A 345 46.43 19.41 44.73
CA ILE A 345 47.38 18.97 43.70
C ILE A 345 46.63 18.11 42.66
N SER A 346 46.94 18.30 41.37
CA SER A 346 46.38 17.47 40.29
C SER A 346 46.89 16.04 40.37
N GLN A 347 46.00 15.08 40.63
CA GLN A 347 46.32 13.65 40.66
C GLN A 347 45.67 12.88 39.49
N LEU A 348 46.15 11.66 39.24
CA LEU A 348 45.82 10.83 38.06
C LEU A 348 44.88 9.65 38.36
N LEU A 349 44.55 9.41 39.63
CA LEU A 349 43.54 8.46 40.07
C LEU A 349 42.57 9.23 40.97
N ASP A 350 41.28 9.17 40.66
CA ASP A 350 40.23 9.75 41.51
C ASP A 350 39.64 8.63 42.37
N GLY A 351 40.02 8.55 43.64
CA GLY A 351 39.30 7.76 44.63
C GLY A 351 37.93 8.37 44.93
N LEU A 352 36.93 7.53 45.18
CA LEU A 352 35.61 7.98 45.64
C LEU A 352 35.65 8.13 47.18
N ILE A 353 35.57 9.37 47.69
CA ILE A 353 35.57 9.61 49.14
C ILE A 353 34.13 9.59 49.64
N LEU A 354 33.80 8.60 50.47
CA LEU A 354 32.50 8.46 51.10
C LEU A 354 32.55 8.94 52.55
N LYS A 355 32.02 10.14 52.82
CA LYS A 355 31.85 10.63 54.19
C LYS A 355 30.50 10.20 54.73
N ARG A 356 30.48 9.34 55.76
CA ARG A 356 29.24 8.88 56.39
C ARG A 356 28.61 9.99 57.24
N LYS A 357 27.29 10.15 57.17
CA LYS A 357 26.56 11.06 58.06
C LYS A 357 26.35 10.38 59.44
N PRO A 358 26.45 11.12 60.56
CA PRO A 358 26.77 10.56 61.90
C PRO A 358 25.65 9.76 62.59
N GLN A 359 24.67 9.22 61.88
CA GLN A 359 23.45 8.71 62.54
C GLN A 359 23.47 7.24 62.98
N GLN A 360 24.49 6.40 62.68
CA GLN A 360 24.51 5.01 63.21
C GLN A 360 25.94 4.43 63.39
N PRO A 361 26.21 3.65 64.47
CA PRO A 361 27.46 2.91 64.66
C PRO A 361 27.62 1.75 63.67
N LEU A 362 28.86 1.31 63.44
CA LEU A 362 29.26 0.31 62.42
C LEU A 362 29.03 -1.14 62.91
N PRO A 363 28.42 -2.03 62.11
CA PRO A 363 28.59 -3.47 62.27
C PRO A 363 29.93 -3.93 61.67
N ALA A 364 30.52 -4.99 62.22
CA ALA A 364 31.90 -5.42 61.96
C ALA A 364 32.20 -5.89 60.51
N ASN A 365 31.18 -6.10 59.68
CA ASN A 365 31.32 -6.42 58.26
C ASN A 365 30.48 -5.42 57.45
N ILE A 366 31.14 -4.53 56.72
CA ILE A 366 30.48 -3.51 55.90
C ILE A 366 30.48 -4.00 54.45
N GLU A 367 29.30 -4.21 53.88
CA GLU A 367 29.12 -4.34 52.44
C GLU A 367 28.75 -2.97 51.87
N LEU A 368 29.60 -2.41 51.01
CA LEU A 368 29.28 -1.18 50.29
C LEU A 368 28.35 -1.49 49.10
N PRO A 369 27.50 -0.53 48.68
CA PRO A 369 26.68 -0.69 47.49
C PRO A 369 27.50 -1.01 46.24
N ASP A 370 26.89 -1.71 45.28
CA ASP A 370 27.44 -1.97 43.94
C ASP A 370 28.78 -2.74 43.93
N GLY A 371 29.08 -3.52 44.98
CA GLY A 371 30.27 -4.37 45.04
C GLY A 371 31.58 -3.63 45.29
N LEU A 372 31.50 -2.38 45.79
CA LEU A 372 32.68 -1.59 46.15
C LEU A 372 33.39 -2.21 47.37
N THR A 373 34.72 -2.21 47.35
CA THR A 373 35.57 -2.65 48.46
C THR A 373 36.24 -1.46 49.13
N LEU A 374 36.23 -1.44 50.47
CA LEU A 374 36.89 -0.39 51.25
C LEU A 374 38.40 -0.65 51.28
N ASP A 375 39.19 0.24 50.66
CA ASP A 375 40.65 0.06 50.52
C ASP A 375 41.44 0.65 51.70
N ALA A 376 40.93 1.73 52.31
CA ALA A 376 41.50 2.34 53.52
C ALA A 376 40.45 3.12 54.32
N GLU A 377 40.57 3.16 55.65
CA GLU A 377 39.78 4.01 56.54
C GLU A 377 40.64 5.19 57.02
N ILE A 378 40.20 6.41 56.76
CA ILE A 378 40.92 7.63 57.16
C ILE A 378 40.14 8.28 58.30
N ASN A 379 40.66 8.19 59.53
CA ASN A 379 40.17 8.98 60.66
C ASN A 379 40.79 10.38 60.55
N LEU A 380 39.98 11.38 60.21
CA LEU A 380 40.36 12.80 60.21
C LEU A 380 40.14 13.43 61.58
#